data_AF-A0A340WM02-F1
#
_entry.id   AF-A0A340WM02-F1
#
_cell.length_a   1.000
_cell.length_b   1.000
_cell.length_c   1.000
_cell.angle_alpha   90.00
_cell.angle_beta   90.00
_cell.angle_gamma   90.00
#
_symmetry.space_group_name_H-M   'P 1'
#
loop_
_entity.id
_entity.type
_entity.pdbx_description
1 polymer ?
#
loop_
_entity_poly.entity_id
_entity_poly.type
_entity_poly.pdbx_seq_one_letter_code
_entity_poly.pdbx_strand_id
1 'polypeptide(L)'
;MSLVNPALDPFSLADPTQRADCGHESGDHLCISVDSWWADLNYYLSAIPFLAVVDSGIMGISSDNVTFLPPSKDQMNFCYNVSSCYSSFPDTMKKWNKFYQQVKSYSSNFDDLLKYLWIAHVSSLKVACKKLSIRLQHYSKQEAELESSRALFVDYLAPPLFPSALIRTYGLQKGLPTQMLVSGNRAPFISDFTGFQNTVLLGLNFLHKVYKYTAETLISNYLCDQLNPQLMIVLVLRPERLQYVGYRKQETGNSGPCKFLTQRAEGRHIPTIPLETKEPF
;
A
#
# COMPACT_ATOMS: atom_id res chain seq x y z
N MET A 1 -5.52 -8.80 -1.89
CA MET A 1 -4.92 -8.46 -0.58
C MET A 1 -5.63 -7.21 -0.09
N SER A 2 -6.65 -7.39 0.76
CA SER A 2 -7.14 -6.29 1.58
C SER A 2 -6.14 -6.15 2.73
N LEU A 3 -5.63 -4.95 2.93
CA LEU A 3 -4.76 -4.64 4.08
C LEU A 3 -5.57 -4.44 5.36
N VAL A 4 -6.89 -4.61 5.31
CA VAL A 4 -7.76 -4.43 6.47
C VAL A 4 -8.09 -5.77 7.07
N ASN A 5 -7.63 -5.94 8.30
CA ASN A 5 -8.30 -6.83 9.24
C ASN A 5 -9.08 -5.90 10.16
N PRO A 6 -10.42 -5.91 10.15
CA PRO A 6 -11.23 -5.04 11.01
C PRO A 6 -10.89 -5.21 12.50
N ALA A 7 -10.36 -6.37 12.90
CA ALA A 7 -9.89 -6.60 14.27
C ALA A 7 -8.53 -5.95 14.58
N LEU A 8 -7.75 -5.55 13.58
CA LEU A 8 -6.41 -4.92 13.73
C LEU A 8 -6.39 -3.45 13.31
N ASP A 9 -7.36 -3.01 12.52
CA ASP A 9 -7.53 -1.62 12.07
C ASP A 9 -9.02 -1.27 11.89
N PRO A 10 -9.81 -1.27 12.99
CA PRO A 10 -11.24 -0.98 12.93
C PRO A 10 -11.52 0.47 12.51
N PHE A 11 -10.64 1.40 12.91
CA PHE A 11 -10.84 2.83 12.73
C PHE A 11 -10.77 3.26 11.26
N SER A 12 -9.99 2.58 10.42
CA SER A 12 -9.94 2.89 8.99
C SER A 12 -11.29 2.72 8.28
N LEU A 13 -12.21 1.90 8.79
CA LEU A 13 -13.53 1.66 8.18
C LEU A 13 -14.66 2.48 8.82
N ALA A 14 -14.41 3.09 9.97
CA ALA A 14 -15.39 3.86 10.74
C ALA A 14 -15.70 5.23 10.11
N ASP A 15 -16.77 5.90 10.58
CA ASP A 15 -17.11 7.25 10.14
C ASP A 15 -16.07 8.27 10.61
N PRO A 16 -15.31 8.92 9.70
CA PRO A 16 -14.32 9.91 10.08
C PRO A 16 -14.92 11.27 10.44
N THR A 17 -16.19 11.51 10.11
CA THR A 17 -16.84 12.82 10.30
C THR A 17 -17.37 13.05 11.71
N GLN A 18 -17.39 12.00 12.55
CA GLN A 18 -18.00 11.99 13.88
C GLN A 18 -19.49 12.37 13.87
N ARG A 19 -20.17 12.22 12.73
CA ARG A 19 -21.61 12.52 12.59
C ARG A 19 -22.46 11.30 12.87
N ALA A 20 -21.90 10.10 12.74
CA ALA A 20 -22.52 8.83 13.05
C ALA A 20 -21.55 7.93 13.84
N ASP A 21 -22.11 7.03 14.65
CA ASP A 21 -21.33 6.05 15.43
C ASP A 21 -20.96 4.77 14.62
N CYS A 22 -21.02 4.83 13.28
CA CYS A 22 -20.73 3.70 12.39
C CYS A 22 -19.25 3.29 12.50
N GLY A 23 -18.99 2.03 12.86
CA GLY A 23 -17.64 1.49 13.04
C GLY A 23 -16.95 1.92 14.34
N HIS A 24 -17.62 2.70 15.19
CA HIS A 24 -17.13 3.12 16.51
C HIS A 24 -17.66 2.19 17.61
N GLU A 25 -16.92 2.07 18.72
CA GLU A 25 -17.32 1.22 19.86
C GLU A 25 -18.67 1.60 20.48
N SER A 26 -19.03 2.89 20.42
CA SER A 26 -20.31 3.43 20.91
C SER A 26 -21.52 3.06 20.06
N GLY A 27 -21.32 2.55 18.84
CA GLY A 27 -22.38 2.26 17.88
C GLY A 27 -22.29 0.86 17.29
N ASP A 28 -22.58 0.75 15.99
CA ASP A 28 -22.43 -0.52 15.27
C ASP A 28 -20.98 -0.69 14.80
N HIS A 29 -20.20 -1.44 15.59
CA HIS A 29 -18.79 -1.74 15.31
C HIS A 29 -18.55 -2.53 14.01
N LEU A 30 -19.58 -3.14 13.41
CA LEU A 30 -19.48 -3.84 12.11
C LEU A 30 -19.90 -2.96 10.92
N CYS A 31 -20.42 -1.78 11.19
CA CYS A 31 -20.82 -0.84 10.15
C CYS A 31 -19.59 -0.30 9.39
N ILE A 32 -19.65 -0.35 8.06
CA ILE A 32 -18.65 0.22 7.16
C ILE A 32 -19.16 1.58 6.70
N SER A 33 -18.44 2.65 7.03
CA SER A 33 -18.88 4.01 6.71
C SER A 33 -18.74 4.32 5.23
N VAL A 34 -19.80 4.85 4.63
CA VAL A 34 -19.79 5.43 3.26
C VAL A 34 -18.95 6.70 3.17
N ASP A 35 -18.60 7.30 4.31
CA ASP A 35 -17.78 8.51 4.39
C ASP A 35 -16.30 8.18 4.68
N SER A 36 -15.95 6.89 4.84
CA SER A 36 -14.56 6.43 4.99
C SER A 36 -13.86 6.27 3.64
N TRP A 37 -12.73 6.94 3.48
CA TRP A 37 -11.89 6.82 2.28
C TRP A 37 -11.30 5.41 2.13
N TRP A 38 -10.84 4.82 3.22
CA TRP A 38 -10.22 3.49 3.17
C TRP A 38 -11.26 2.39 2.91
N ALA A 39 -12.48 2.53 3.43
CA ALA A 39 -13.59 1.64 3.08
C ALA A 39 -13.85 1.67 1.57
N ASP A 40 -13.93 2.87 0.99
CA ASP A 40 -14.13 3.04 -0.45
C ASP A 40 -12.98 2.41 -1.25
N LEU A 41 -11.71 2.58 -0.83
CA LEU A 41 -10.58 1.90 -1.48
C LEU A 41 -10.68 0.37 -1.40
N ASN A 42 -11.11 -0.17 -0.25
CA ASN A 42 -11.23 -1.61 -0.05
C ASN A 42 -12.33 -2.21 -0.92
N TYR A 43 -13.36 -1.45 -1.31
CA TYR A 43 -14.30 -1.87 -2.34
C TYR A 43 -13.58 -2.25 -3.64
N TYR A 44 -12.73 -1.36 -4.15
CA TYR A 44 -11.98 -1.58 -5.39
C TYR A 44 -10.96 -2.73 -5.28
N LEU A 45 -10.48 -3.00 -4.08
CA LEU A 45 -9.53 -4.08 -3.79
C LEU A 45 -10.18 -5.42 -3.40
N SER A 46 -11.51 -5.45 -3.27
CA SER A 46 -12.24 -6.65 -2.83
C SER A 46 -13.40 -7.00 -3.77
N ALA A 47 -14.33 -6.07 -3.99
CA ALA A 47 -15.53 -6.28 -4.81
C ALA A 47 -15.20 -6.47 -6.28
N ILE A 48 -14.33 -5.63 -6.86
CA ILE A 48 -13.92 -5.75 -8.27
C ILE A 48 -13.16 -7.08 -8.54
N PRO A 49 -12.13 -7.46 -7.76
CA PRO A 49 -11.50 -8.77 -7.92
C PRO A 49 -12.49 -9.93 -7.77
N PHE A 50 -13.44 -9.84 -6.82
CA PHE A 50 -14.47 -10.85 -6.64
C PHE A 50 -15.34 -11.01 -7.89
N LEU A 51 -15.83 -9.90 -8.45
CA LEU A 51 -16.62 -9.96 -9.68
C LEU A 51 -15.79 -10.43 -10.87
N ALA A 52 -14.50 -10.10 -10.93
CA ALA A 52 -13.60 -10.62 -11.95
C ALA A 52 -13.35 -12.13 -11.82
N VAL A 53 -13.25 -12.69 -10.61
CA VAL A 53 -13.13 -14.15 -10.46
C VAL A 53 -14.43 -14.88 -10.80
N VAL A 54 -15.59 -14.29 -10.51
CA VAL A 54 -16.89 -14.79 -10.98
C VAL A 54 -16.92 -14.81 -12.51
N ASP A 55 -16.57 -13.69 -13.17
CA ASP A 55 -16.50 -13.58 -14.63
C ASP A 55 -15.52 -14.58 -15.26
N SER A 56 -14.38 -14.82 -14.62
CA SER A 56 -13.40 -15.81 -15.09
C SER A 56 -13.93 -17.26 -15.05
N GLY A 57 -15.06 -17.49 -14.38
CA GLY A 57 -15.68 -18.80 -14.20
C GLY A 57 -14.89 -19.74 -13.27
N ILE A 58 -13.92 -19.24 -12.48
CA ILE A 58 -13.21 -20.08 -11.49
C ILE A 58 -14.18 -20.59 -10.43
N MET A 59 -15.10 -19.73 -9.97
CA MET A 59 -16.02 -20.06 -8.88
C MET A 59 -17.18 -20.96 -9.31
N GLY A 60 -17.40 -21.16 -10.61
CA GLY A 60 -18.56 -21.90 -11.11
C GLY A 60 -19.90 -21.20 -10.84
N ILE A 61 -19.88 -19.91 -10.49
CA ILE A 61 -21.06 -19.09 -10.24
C ILE A 61 -21.36 -18.29 -11.52
N SER A 62 -22.63 -18.25 -11.95
CA SER A 62 -23.05 -17.39 -13.06
C SER A 62 -22.90 -15.92 -12.70
N SER A 63 -22.37 -15.11 -13.63
CA SER A 63 -22.26 -13.66 -13.47
C SER A 63 -23.60 -12.98 -13.18
N ASP A 64 -24.69 -13.54 -13.71
CA ASP A 64 -26.03 -12.97 -13.57
C ASP A 64 -26.61 -13.18 -12.15
N ASN A 65 -26.05 -14.12 -11.39
CA ASN A 65 -26.50 -14.45 -10.04
C ASN A 65 -25.84 -13.58 -8.95
N VAL A 66 -24.91 -12.71 -9.33
CA VAL A 66 -24.13 -11.91 -8.38
C VAL A 66 -24.36 -10.43 -8.65
N THR A 67 -25.04 -9.77 -7.71
CA THR A 67 -25.18 -8.31 -7.69
C THR A 67 -25.04 -7.81 -6.27
N PHE A 68 -24.15 -6.85 -6.07
CA PHE A 68 -23.96 -6.16 -4.80
C PHE A 68 -25.03 -5.07 -4.59
N LEU A 69 -25.37 -4.83 -3.32
CA LEU A 69 -26.22 -3.72 -2.96
C LEU A 69 -25.45 -2.40 -3.09
N PRO A 70 -26.06 -1.34 -3.63
CA PRO A 70 -25.43 -0.04 -3.70
C PRO A 70 -25.34 0.63 -2.32
N PRO A 71 -24.33 1.48 -2.07
CA PRO A 71 -24.27 2.32 -0.88
C PRO A 71 -25.40 3.35 -0.89
N SER A 72 -25.68 3.94 0.28
CA SER A 72 -26.71 4.97 0.41
C SER A 72 -26.33 6.32 -0.24
N LYS A 73 -25.04 6.55 -0.50
CA LYS A 73 -24.48 7.76 -1.12
C LYS A 73 -23.48 7.39 -2.22
N ASP A 74 -23.23 8.31 -3.15
CA ASP A 74 -22.12 8.23 -4.11
C ASP A 74 -22.12 6.97 -4.99
N GLN A 75 -23.31 6.44 -5.28
CA GLN A 75 -23.51 5.19 -6.01
C GLN A 75 -22.83 5.15 -7.38
N MET A 76 -22.66 6.30 -8.04
CA MET A 76 -22.01 6.39 -9.35
C MET A 76 -20.49 6.15 -9.29
N ASN A 77 -19.91 6.11 -8.09
CA ASN A 77 -18.49 5.82 -7.90
C ASN A 77 -18.19 4.31 -7.84
N PHE A 78 -19.20 3.44 -7.85
CA PHE A 78 -19.02 1.99 -7.72
C PHE A 78 -19.73 1.23 -8.85
N CYS A 79 -19.40 -0.05 -8.98
CA CYS A 79 -20.01 -0.98 -9.92
C CYS A 79 -20.46 -2.24 -9.18
N TYR A 80 -21.61 -2.82 -9.50
CA TYR A 80 -22.29 -3.76 -8.59
C TYR A 80 -22.39 -5.18 -9.11
N ASN A 81 -22.11 -5.38 -10.39
CA ASN A 81 -22.14 -6.68 -11.04
C ASN A 81 -21.07 -6.72 -12.13
N VAL A 82 -20.84 -7.89 -12.71
CA VAL A 82 -19.78 -8.10 -13.71
C VAL A 82 -19.91 -7.11 -14.87
N SER A 83 -21.11 -6.97 -15.45
CA SER A 83 -21.37 -6.09 -16.59
C SER A 83 -21.04 -4.62 -16.27
N SER A 84 -21.60 -4.08 -15.18
CA SER A 84 -21.34 -2.70 -14.77
C SER A 84 -19.87 -2.46 -14.45
N CYS A 85 -19.17 -3.42 -13.83
CA CYS A 85 -17.74 -3.27 -13.54
C CYS A 85 -16.88 -3.27 -14.80
N TYR A 86 -17.21 -4.06 -15.81
CA TYR A 86 -16.54 -3.97 -17.11
C TYR A 86 -16.80 -2.66 -17.83
N SER A 87 -18.04 -2.15 -17.77
CA SER A 87 -18.37 -0.87 -18.39
C SER A 87 -17.67 0.30 -17.70
N SER A 88 -17.64 0.33 -16.37
CA SER A 88 -17.06 1.42 -15.59
C SER A 88 -15.54 1.34 -15.47
N PHE A 89 -14.98 0.13 -15.38
CA PHE A 89 -13.55 -0.10 -15.08
C PHE A 89 -12.93 -1.19 -15.97
N PRO A 90 -13.04 -1.08 -17.31
CA PRO A 90 -12.66 -2.16 -18.23
C PRO A 90 -11.21 -2.60 -18.07
N ASP A 91 -10.29 -1.66 -17.89
CA ASP A 91 -8.86 -1.95 -17.78
C ASP A 91 -8.48 -2.63 -16.46
N THR A 92 -9.20 -2.35 -15.38
CA THR A 92 -8.97 -3.00 -14.09
C THR A 92 -9.57 -4.39 -14.10
N MET A 93 -10.79 -4.57 -14.63
CA MET A 93 -11.42 -5.88 -14.81
C MET A 93 -10.56 -6.81 -15.68
N LYS A 94 -10.04 -6.33 -16.82
CA LYS A 94 -9.15 -7.11 -17.69
C LYS A 94 -7.88 -7.59 -17.00
N LYS A 95 -7.27 -6.74 -16.15
CA LYS A 95 -6.05 -7.12 -15.41
C LYS A 95 -6.34 -8.18 -14.34
N TRP A 96 -7.45 -8.05 -13.60
CA TRP A 96 -7.89 -9.08 -12.66
C TRP A 96 -8.21 -10.39 -13.36
N ASN A 97 -8.93 -10.34 -14.49
CA ASN A 97 -9.19 -11.53 -15.29
C ASN A 97 -7.92 -12.19 -15.82
N LYS A 98 -6.94 -11.40 -16.26
CA LYS A 98 -5.64 -11.95 -16.67
C LYS A 98 -4.96 -12.68 -15.52
N PHE A 99 -4.96 -12.10 -14.31
CA PHE A 99 -4.45 -12.78 -13.11
C PHE A 99 -5.16 -14.11 -12.86
N TYR A 100 -6.50 -14.13 -12.85
CA TYR A 100 -7.27 -15.36 -12.63
C TYR A 100 -7.06 -16.43 -13.73
N GLN A 101 -6.90 -16.01 -14.99
CA GLN A 101 -6.52 -16.93 -16.06
C GLN A 101 -5.15 -17.57 -15.83
N GLN A 102 -4.18 -16.82 -15.28
CA GLN A 102 -2.89 -17.41 -14.89
C GLN A 102 -3.03 -18.37 -13.71
N VAL A 103 -3.89 -18.07 -12.73
CA VAL A 103 -4.18 -18.98 -11.62
C VAL A 103 -4.76 -20.32 -12.13
N LYS A 104 -5.60 -20.30 -13.19
CA LYS A 104 -6.10 -21.52 -13.83
C LYS A 104 -5.01 -22.30 -14.60
N SER A 105 -3.92 -21.64 -14.99
CA SER A 105 -2.88 -22.24 -15.84
C SER A 105 -1.90 -23.05 -14.99
N TYR A 106 -1.73 -24.33 -15.30
CA TYR A 106 -0.77 -25.21 -14.61
C TYR A 106 0.70 -24.84 -14.84
N SER A 107 0.99 -23.91 -15.75
CA SER A 107 2.36 -23.49 -16.12
C SER A 107 2.87 -22.27 -15.38
N SER A 108 2.03 -21.55 -14.62
CA SER A 108 2.43 -20.30 -13.98
C SER A 108 3.26 -20.56 -12.73
N ASN A 109 4.47 -19.99 -12.67
CA ASN A 109 5.25 -19.97 -11.44
C ASN A 109 4.75 -18.86 -10.49
N PHE A 110 5.18 -18.91 -9.23
CA PHE A 110 4.70 -18.00 -8.18
C PHE A 110 5.02 -16.52 -8.47
N ASP A 111 6.17 -16.21 -9.06
CA ASP A 111 6.59 -14.84 -9.36
C ASP A 111 5.74 -14.23 -10.48
N ASP A 112 5.41 -15.02 -11.50
CA ASP A 112 4.47 -14.59 -12.54
C ASP A 112 3.08 -14.32 -11.97
N LEU A 113 2.59 -15.18 -11.07
CA LEU A 113 1.32 -14.94 -10.38
C LEU A 113 1.35 -13.64 -9.57
N LEU A 114 2.43 -13.40 -8.82
CA LEU A 114 2.62 -12.16 -8.06
C LEU A 114 2.66 -10.93 -8.98
N LYS A 115 3.31 -11.03 -10.14
CA LYS A 115 3.35 -9.95 -11.13
C LYS A 115 1.95 -9.57 -11.61
N TYR A 116 1.13 -10.55 -12.02
CA TYR A 116 -0.23 -10.25 -12.46
C TYR A 116 -1.13 -9.77 -11.33
N LEU A 117 -0.94 -10.30 -10.11
CA LEU A 117 -1.63 -9.82 -8.92
C LEU A 117 -1.34 -8.33 -8.67
N TRP A 118 -0.06 -7.94 -8.63
CA TRP A 118 0.36 -6.57 -8.36
C TRP A 118 -0.07 -5.61 -9.47
N ILE A 119 -0.02 -6.02 -10.74
CA ILE A 119 -0.53 -5.23 -11.87
C ILE A 119 -2.02 -4.93 -11.71
N ALA A 120 -2.82 -5.93 -11.33
CA ALA A 120 -4.26 -5.76 -11.13
C ALA A 120 -4.56 -4.92 -9.88
N HIS A 121 -3.85 -5.18 -8.78
CA HIS A 121 -4.00 -4.47 -7.50
C HIS A 121 -3.69 -2.96 -7.62
N VAL A 122 -2.55 -2.60 -8.20
CA VAL A 122 -2.17 -1.19 -8.44
C VAL A 122 -3.17 -0.51 -9.39
N SER A 123 -3.70 -1.23 -10.39
CA SER A 123 -4.74 -0.69 -11.29
C SER A 123 -6.03 -0.36 -10.54
N SER A 124 -6.48 -1.23 -9.62
CA SER A 124 -7.62 -0.94 -8.74
C SER A 124 -7.35 0.30 -7.89
N LEU A 125 -6.19 0.37 -7.23
CA LEU A 125 -5.84 1.46 -6.33
C LEU A 125 -5.74 2.80 -7.06
N LYS A 126 -5.11 2.84 -8.23
CA LYS A 126 -4.98 4.06 -9.04
C LYS A 126 -6.33 4.66 -9.42
N VAL A 127 -7.30 3.82 -9.79
CA VAL A 127 -8.67 4.27 -10.11
C VAL A 127 -9.35 4.81 -8.86
N ALA A 128 -9.27 4.07 -7.77
CA ALA A 128 -9.92 4.40 -6.51
C ALA A 128 -9.38 5.71 -5.92
N CYS A 129 -8.06 5.85 -5.80
CA CYS A 129 -7.41 7.08 -5.31
C CYS A 129 -7.79 8.32 -6.13
N LYS A 130 -7.89 8.19 -7.46
CA LYS A 130 -8.30 9.31 -8.33
C LYS A 130 -9.74 9.73 -8.09
N LYS A 131 -10.66 8.78 -7.94
CA LYS A 131 -12.10 9.05 -7.80
C LYS A 131 -12.50 9.52 -6.41
N LEU A 132 -11.82 9.02 -5.37
CA LEU A 132 -12.28 9.12 -3.99
C LEU A 132 -11.46 10.11 -3.15
N SER A 133 -10.48 10.79 -3.75
CA SER A 133 -9.61 11.75 -3.05
C SER A 133 -10.36 12.83 -2.27
N ILE A 134 -11.57 13.19 -2.70
CA ILE A 134 -12.42 14.17 -2.00
C ILE A 134 -12.75 13.74 -0.56
N ARG A 135 -12.85 12.43 -0.28
CA ARG A 135 -13.12 11.89 1.08
C ARG A 135 -12.03 12.23 2.08
N LEU A 136 -10.79 12.45 1.63
CA LEU A 136 -9.69 12.83 2.51
C LEU A 136 -9.95 14.16 3.24
N GLN A 137 -10.89 14.99 2.76
CA GLN A 137 -11.32 16.22 3.43
C GLN A 137 -12.08 15.96 4.73
N HIS A 138 -12.60 14.75 4.96
CA HIS A 138 -13.27 14.38 6.21
C HIS A 138 -12.29 14.14 7.36
N TYR A 139 -11.00 14.04 7.07
CA TYR A 139 -9.97 13.64 8.03
C TYR A 139 -9.15 14.84 8.50
N SER A 140 -8.49 14.68 9.65
CA SER A 140 -7.41 15.59 10.06
C SER A 140 -6.30 15.57 9.00
N LYS A 141 -5.48 16.62 8.93
CA LYS A 141 -4.34 16.65 8.00
C LYS A 141 -3.42 15.45 8.20
N GLN A 142 -3.14 15.09 9.44
CA GLN A 142 -2.27 13.97 9.81
C GLN A 142 -2.83 12.64 9.33
N GLU A 143 -4.14 12.42 9.49
CA GLU A 143 -4.79 11.19 9.09
C GLU A 143 -4.93 11.10 7.56
N ALA A 144 -5.31 12.20 6.89
CA ALA A 144 -5.34 12.25 5.43
C ALA A 144 -3.96 11.97 4.79
N GLU A 145 -2.88 12.47 5.41
CA GLU A 145 -1.50 12.19 4.99
C GLU A 145 -1.12 10.73 5.24
N LEU A 146 -1.50 10.15 6.38
CA LEU A 146 -1.31 8.72 6.65
C LEU A 146 -2.01 7.88 5.58
N GLU A 147 -3.30 8.11 5.36
CA GLU A 147 -4.13 7.37 4.40
C GLU A 147 -3.52 7.43 2.99
N SER A 148 -3.11 8.61 2.54
CA SER A 148 -2.39 8.78 1.27
C SER A 148 -1.05 8.02 1.26
N SER A 149 -0.30 8.06 2.36
CA SER A 149 0.99 7.37 2.49
C SER A 149 0.82 5.84 2.48
N ARG A 150 -0.26 5.32 3.05
CA ARG A 150 -0.61 3.89 3.01
C ARG A 150 -0.89 3.44 1.59
N ALA A 151 -1.68 4.18 0.83
CA ALA A 151 -1.93 3.89 -0.58
C ALA A 151 -0.62 3.94 -1.39
N LEU A 152 0.20 4.99 -1.20
CA LEU A 152 1.50 5.12 -1.85
C LEU A 152 2.43 3.95 -1.50
N PHE A 153 2.43 3.48 -0.26
CA PHE A 153 3.29 2.36 0.15
C PHE A 153 3.00 1.09 -0.66
N VAL A 154 1.75 0.85 -1.06
CA VAL A 154 1.38 -0.25 -1.94
C VAL A 154 2.11 -0.17 -3.29
N ASP A 155 2.28 1.04 -3.86
CA ASP A 155 3.02 1.24 -5.11
C ASP A 155 4.51 0.87 -4.95
N TYR A 156 5.08 1.03 -3.76
CA TYR A 156 6.46 0.58 -3.47
C TYR A 156 6.57 -0.94 -3.29
N LEU A 157 5.48 -1.63 -2.91
CA LEU A 157 5.46 -3.09 -2.75
C LEU A 157 5.32 -3.84 -4.08
N ALA A 158 4.77 -3.20 -5.10
CA ALA A 158 4.45 -3.83 -6.38
C ALA A 158 5.69 -4.17 -7.24
N PRO A 159 6.66 -3.27 -7.52
CA PRO A 159 7.83 -3.59 -8.34
C PRO A 159 8.69 -4.76 -7.84
N PRO A 160 8.96 -4.92 -6.53
CA PRO A 160 9.71 -6.07 -6.03
C PRO A 160 8.86 -7.33 -5.85
N LEU A 161 7.60 -7.32 -6.32
CA LEU A 161 6.66 -8.43 -6.22
C LEU A 161 6.50 -8.91 -4.77
N PHE A 162 6.26 -7.99 -3.83
CA PHE A 162 6.19 -8.35 -2.42
C PHE A 162 5.18 -9.49 -2.18
N PRO A 163 5.58 -10.62 -1.56
CA PRO A 163 4.67 -11.74 -1.38
C PRO A 163 3.57 -11.38 -0.37
N SER A 164 2.33 -11.34 -0.82
CA SER A 164 1.14 -11.00 -0.03
C SER A 164 0.59 -12.14 0.82
N ALA A 165 1.43 -13.14 1.14
CA ALA A 165 1.06 -14.29 1.94
C ALA A 165 0.58 -13.87 3.34
N LEU A 166 -0.37 -14.63 3.90
CA LEU A 166 -1.05 -14.30 5.16
C LEU A 166 -0.11 -13.88 6.29
N ILE A 167 0.97 -14.64 6.51
CA ILE A 167 1.94 -14.34 7.58
C ILE A 167 2.65 -12.99 7.40
N ARG A 168 2.94 -12.59 6.15
CA ARG A 168 3.61 -11.32 5.84
C ARG A 168 2.65 -10.15 5.96
N THR A 169 1.42 -10.33 5.45
CA THR A 169 0.33 -9.35 5.60
C THR A 169 -0.01 -9.11 7.06
N TYR A 170 -0.12 -10.17 7.85
CA TYR A 170 -0.39 -10.06 9.29
C TYR A 170 0.73 -9.32 10.03
N GLY A 171 2.00 -9.60 9.69
CA GLY A 171 3.14 -8.86 10.24
C GLY A 171 3.10 -7.36 9.93
N LEU A 172 2.73 -7.00 8.69
CA LEU A 172 2.51 -5.61 8.27
C LEU A 172 1.39 -4.93 9.06
N GLN A 173 0.27 -5.64 9.26
CA GLN A 173 -0.90 -5.10 9.93
C GLN A 173 -0.64 -4.74 11.39
N LYS A 174 0.29 -5.42 12.07
CA LYS A 174 0.71 -5.04 13.45
C LYS A 174 1.34 -3.65 13.54
N GLY A 175 1.82 -3.11 12.43
CA GLY A 175 2.42 -1.79 12.37
C GLY A 175 1.40 -0.68 12.09
N LEU A 176 0.13 -1.03 11.86
CA LEU A 176 -0.90 -0.05 11.57
C LEU A 176 -1.29 0.71 12.85
N PRO A 177 -1.65 1.99 12.72
CA PRO A 177 -2.27 2.76 13.80
C PRO A 177 -3.50 2.07 14.37
N THR A 178 -3.62 2.08 15.69
CA THR A 178 -4.78 1.56 16.43
C THR A 178 -5.81 2.63 16.76
N GLN A 179 -5.71 3.81 16.16
CA GLN A 179 -6.67 4.91 16.23
C GLN A 179 -6.35 5.89 15.09
N MET A 180 -7.34 6.70 14.70
CA MET A 180 -7.10 7.80 13.77
C MET A 180 -6.12 8.82 14.36
N LEU A 181 -5.22 9.32 13.52
CA LEU A 181 -4.30 10.38 13.87
C LEU A 181 -5.03 11.72 14.01
N VAL A 182 -4.76 12.41 15.11
CA VAL A 182 -5.28 13.74 15.38
C VAL A 182 -4.18 14.80 15.31
N SER A 183 -4.58 16.07 15.34
CA SER A 183 -3.63 17.17 15.40
C SER A 183 -2.70 17.02 16.61
N GLY A 184 -1.38 17.14 16.37
CA GLY A 184 -0.35 16.97 17.39
C GLY A 184 0.28 15.58 17.42
N ASN A 185 -0.37 14.54 16.87
CA ASN A 185 0.28 13.24 16.70
C ASN A 185 1.46 13.34 15.73
N ARG A 186 2.66 12.96 16.19
CA ARG A 186 3.90 13.01 15.40
C ARG A 186 4.76 11.79 15.70
N ALA A 187 4.91 10.91 14.71
CA ALA A 187 5.88 9.84 14.79
C ALA A 187 7.32 10.40 14.92
N PRO A 188 8.21 9.73 15.64
CA PRO A 188 8.03 8.45 16.35
C PRO A 188 7.57 8.60 17.82
N PHE A 189 6.95 9.71 18.22
CA PHE A 189 6.71 10.06 19.62
C PHE A 189 5.24 10.01 20.05
N ILE A 190 4.42 9.16 19.41
CA ILE A 190 3.03 8.94 19.84
C ILE A 190 3.05 7.95 21.01
N SER A 191 2.70 8.41 22.21
CA SER A 191 2.77 7.62 23.46
C SER A 191 1.94 6.35 23.42
N ASP A 192 0.79 6.41 22.78
CA ASP A 192 -0.20 5.33 22.77
C ASP A 192 0.14 4.27 21.73
N PHE A 193 1.19 4.48 20.92
CA PHE A 193 1.66 3.55 19.89
C PHE A 193 2.85 2.76 20.39
N THR A 194 2.90 1.48 20.02
CA THR A 194 4.08 0.65 20.19
C THR A 194 5.27 1.22 19.39
N GLY A 195 6.50 0.85 19.78
CA GLY A 195 7.70 1.23 19.03
C GLY A 195 7.66 0.81 17.56
N PHE A 196 7.05 -0.34 17.27
CA PHE A 196 6.86 -0.81 15.90
C PHE A 196 5.89 0.06 15.09
N GLN A 197 4.73 0.41 15.66
CA GLN A 197 3.76 1.32 15.00
C GLN A 197 4.37 2.70 14.74
N ASN A 198 5.08 3.27 15.73
CA ASN A 198 5.79 4.55 15.54
C ASN A 198 6.84 4.48 14.43
N THR A 199 7.56 3.36 14.32
CA THR A 199 8.57 3.15 13.26
C THR A 199 7.93 3.01 11.89
N VAL A 200 6.85 2.24 11.76
CA VAL A 200 6.11 2.09 10.50
C VAL A 200 5.54 3.43 10.05
N LEU A 201 4.90 4.19 10.96
CA LEU A 201 4.38 5.52 10.66
C LEU A 201 5.49 6.49 10.22
N LEU A 202 6.65 6.45 10.88
CA LEU A 202 7.81 7.24 10.47
C LEU A 202 8.28 6.87 9.04
N GLY A 203 8.35 5.57 8.74
CA GLY A 203 8.72 5.07 7.41
C GLY A 203 7.75 5.50 6.31
N LEU A 204 6.44 5.41 6.57
CA LEU A 204 5.40 5.87 5.65
C LEU A 204 5.51 7.38 5.39
N ASN A 205 5.69 8.18 6.45
CA ASN A 205 5.88 9.63 6.34
C ASN A 205 7.13 9.99 5.53
N PHE A 206 8.22 9.24 5.70
CA PHE A 206 9.43 9.43 4.93
C PHE A 206 9.21 9.13 3.44
N LEU A 207 8.57 8.01 3.11
CA LEU A 207 8.22 7.64 1.74
C LEU A 207 7.37 8.70 1.04
N HIS A 208 6.37 9.23 1.74
CA HIS A 208 5.50 10.27 1.22
C HIS A 208 6.25 11.57 0.92
N LYS A 209 7.18 11.96 1.80
CA LYS A 209 8.06 13.13 1.57
C LYS A 209 8.94 12.91 0.35
N VAL A 210 9.61 11.77 0.24
CA VAL A 210 10.44 11.42 -0.92
C VAL A 210 9.61 11.51 -2.20
N TYR A 211 8.43 10.91 -2.21
CA TYR A 211 7.52 10.98 -3.35
C TYR A 211 7.17 12.42 -3.73
N LYS A 212 6.72 13.26 -2.78
CA LYS A 212 6.41 14.68 -3.05
C LYS A 212 7.61 15.42 -3.66
N TYR A 213 8.79 15.30 -3.07
CA TYR A 213 9.99 15.96 -3.60
C TYR A 213 10.36 15.48 -5.02
N THR A 214 10.24 14.18 -5.29
CA THR A 214 10.55 13.63 -6.62
C THR A 214 9.47 13.91 -7.66
N ALA A 215 8.20 14.01 -7.28
CA ALA A 215 7.10 14.34 -8.16
C ALA A 215 7.04 15.84 -8.50
N GLU A 216 7.40 16.71 -7.55
CA GLU A 216 7.50 18.16 -7.78
C GLU A 216 8.69 18.53 -8.69
N THR A 217 9.76 17.73 -8.69
CA THR A 217 10.93 17.93 -9.58
C THR A 217 10.74 17.35 -10.98
N LEU A 218 9.72 16.51 -11.18
CA LEU A 218 9.48 15.80 -12.44
C LEU A 218 7.99 15.93 -12.80
N ILE A 219 7.68 17.00 -13.54
CA ILE A 219 6.35 17.24 -14.10
C ILE A 219 5.91 15.99 -14.87
N SER A 220 4.91 15.29 -14.29
CA SER A 220 3.99 14.30 -14.85
C SER A 220 4.47 13.56 -16.11
N ASN A 221 4.89 12.30 -15.94
CA ASN A 221 4.31 11.15 -16.68
C ASN A 221 5.10 9.82 -16.58
N TYR A 222 6.27 9.75 -15.92
CA TYR A 222 7.14 8.55 -16.06
C TYR A 222 7.89 8.07 -14.80
N LEU A 223 7.39 8.30 -13.58
CA LEU A 223 8.15 7.98 -12.36
C LEU A 223 7.62 6.79 -11.56
N CYS A 224 7.89 5.59 -12.05
CA CYS A 224 8.07 4.43 -11.15
C CYS A 224 9.31 3.58 -11.49
N ASP A 225 10.12 3.97 -12.48
CA ASP A 225 11.21 3.12 -12.98
C ASP A 225 12.61 3.43 -12.39
N GLN A 226 12.75 4.36 -11.43
CA GLN A 226 14.08 4.85 -11.01
C GLN A 226 14.39 4.85 -9.51
N LEU A 227 13.47 4.43 -8.62
CA LEU A 227 13.78 4.29 -7.18
C LEU A 227 13.82 2.82 -6.79
N ASN A 228 14.96 2.37 -6.24
CA ASN A 228 15.17 1.00 -5.80
C ASN A 228 14.23 0.67 -4.62
N PRO A 229 13.15 -0.10 -4.82
CA PRO A 229 12.17 -0.37 -3.77
C PRO A 229 12.72 -1.33 -2.72
N GLN A 230 13.78 -2.10 -3.03
CA GLN A 230 14.35 -3.06 -2.08
C GLN A 230 15.02 -2.39 -0.88
N LEU A 231 15.68 -1.24 -1.08
CA LEU A 231 16.37 -0.53 0.01
C LEU A 231 15.36 0.03 1.04
N MET A 232 14.18 0.45 0.57
CA MET A 232 13.15 1.11 1.37
C MET A 232 12.24 0.11 2.10
N ILE A 233 11.93 -1.03 1.48
CA ILE A 233 11.21 -2.13 2.10
C ILE A 233 11.99 -2.70 3.30
N VAL A 234 13.32 -2.75 3.22
CA VAL A 234 14.15 -3.20 4.35
C VAL A 234 14.01 -2.27 5.57
N LEU A 235 13.93 -0.95 5.36
CA LEU A 235 13.75 0.04 6.43
C LEU A 235 12.38 -0.08 7.13
N VAL A 236 11.32 -0.41 6.39
CA VAL A 236 9.95 -0.53 6.94
C VAL A 236 9.67 -1.93 7.51
N LEU A 237 10.24 -2.99 6.93
CA LEU A 237 9.85 -4.39 7.23
C LEU A 237 10.82 -5.18 8.11
N ARG A 238 12.01 -4.65 8.43
CA ARG A 238 12.98 -5.33 9.32
C ARG A 238 13.69 -4.37 10.27
N PRO A 239 12.98 -3.84 11.29
CA PRO A 239 13.60 -2.96 12.29
C PRO A 239 14.74 -3.66 13.09
N GLU A 240 14.72 -4.98 13.21
CA GLU A 240 15.72 -5.75 14.01
C GLU A 240 17.03 -6.09 13.29
N ARG A 241 17.19 -5.76 11.99
CA ARG A 241 18.45 -6.00 11.25
C ARG A 241 18.79 -4.82 10.36
N LEU A 242 19.27 -3.74 10.98
CA LEU A 242 20.03 -2.70 10.29
C LEU A 242 21.41 -3.26 9.90
N GLN A 243 21.48 -4.07 8.85
CA GLN A 243 22.75 -4.33 8.16
C GLN A 243 22.85 -3.32 7.01
N TYR A 244 23.76 -2.37 7.15
CA TYR A 244 24.11 -1.41 6.12
C TYR A 244 24.58 -2.15 4.86
N VAL A 245 23.79 -2.07 3.78
CA VAL A 245 24.19 -2.55 2.45
C VAL A 245 24.71 -1.35 1.67
N GLY A 246 26.03 -1.22 1.56
CA GLY A 246 26.67 -0.23 0.71
C GLY A 246 26.88 -0.76 -0.71
N TYR A 247 26.62 0.06 -1.74
CA TYR A 247 26.95 -0.25 -3.13
C TYR A 247 27.92 0.78 -3.70
N ARG A 248 28.95 0.33 -4.43
CA ARG A 248 29.87 1.15 -5.22
C ARG A 248 29.41 1.13 -6.68
N LYS A 249 29.18 2.31 -7.27
CA LYS A 249 28.94 2.46 -8.72
C LYS A 249 30.23 2.11 -9.46
N GLN A 250 30.20 1.13 -10.36
CA GLN A 250 31.28 0.90 -11.30
C GLN A 250 30.94 1.66 -12.59
N GLU A 251 31.71 2.69 -12.90
CA GLU A 251 31.57 3.40 -14.17
C GLU A 251 32.13 2.53 -15.28
N THR A 252 31.26 1.97 -16.11
CA THR A 252 31.64 1.43 -17.41
C THR A 252 31.20 2.42 -18.49
N GLY A 253 32.16 2.98 -19.21
CA GLY A 253 31.91 3.82 -20.37
C GLY A 253 31.08 3.10 -21.43
N ASN A 254 30.16 3.86 -22.02
CA ASN A 254 29.25 3.56 -23.12
C ASN A 254 28.15 2.47 -22.92
N SER A 255 26.92 2.98 -22.86
CA SER A 255 25.64 2.41 -23.37
C SER A 255 25.38 0.91 -23.18
N GLY A 256 25.58 0.39 -21.97
CA GLY A 256 25.07 -0.92 -21.54
C GLY A 256 24.29 -0.82 -20.22
N PRO A 257 23.38 -1.77 -19.91
CA PRO A 257 22.61 -1.76 -18.67
C PRO A 257 23.52 -1.86 -17.44
N CYS A 258 23.23 -1.05 -16.42
CA CYS A 258 23.96 -1.04 -15.15
C CYS A 258 23.94 -2.43 -14.50
N LYS A 259 25.11 -3.06 -14.36
CA LYS A 259 25.29 -4.25 -13.51
C LYS A 259 25.65 -3.82 -12.09
N PHE A 260 24.89 -4.28 -11.10
CA PHE A 260 25.23 -4.11 -9.68
C PHE A 260 25.63 -5.48 -9.10
N LEU A 261 26.82 -5.55 -8.52
CA LEU A 261 27.30 -6.72 -7.77
C LEU A 261 26.93 -6.55 -6.29
N THR A 262 26.32 -7.57 -5.72
CA THR A 262 26.09 -7.68 -4.27
C THR A 262 27.39 -8.13 -3.61
N GLN A 263 28.00 -7.28 -2.77
CA GLN A 263 29.07 -7.73 -1.87
C GLN A 263 28.50 -7.94 -0.48
N ARG A 264 28.59 -9.18 0.01
CA ARG A 264 28.41 -9.50 1.42
C ARG A 264 29.68 -9.05 2.14
N ALA A 265 29.60 -7.98 2.92
CA ALA A 265 30.68 -7.61 3.83
C ALA A 265 30.69 -8.62 5.00
N GLU A 266 31.56 -9.63 4.91
CA GLU A 266 31.92 -10.44 6.08
C GLU A 266 32.84 -9.60 6.97
N GLY A 267 32.51 -9.56 8.26
CA GLY A 267 33.09 -8.65 9.24
C GLY A 267 34.62 -8.65 9.23
N ARG A 268 35.20 -7.46 9.10
CA ARG A 268 36.59 -7.20 9.49
C ARG A 268 36.73 -5.78 10.04
N HIS A 269 37.38 -5.72 11.20
CA HIS A 269 37.78 -4.60 12.04
C HIS A 269 37.50 -3.17 11.56
N ILE A 270 36.78 -2.42 12.41
CA ILE A 270 36.68 -0.97 12.41
C ILE A 270 38.08 -0.38 12.72
N PRO A 271 38.67 0.48 11.87
CA PRO A 271 39.80 1.30 12.28
C PRO A 271 39.30 2.47 13.13
N THR A 272 39.78 2.56 14.37
CA THR A 272 39.65 3.74 15.24
C THR A 272 40.34 4.93 14.59
N ILE A 273 39.59 6.00 14.31
CA ILE A 273 40.13 7.32 13.94
C ILE A 273 40.32 8.11 15.25
N PRO A 274 41.50 8.72 15.51
CA PRO A 274 41.73 9.47 16.75
C PRO A 274 40.90 10.75 16.79
N LEU A 275 40.31 11.04 17.95
CA LEU A 275 39.76 12.36 18.30
C LEU A 275 40.91 13.35 18.48
N GLU A 276 41.11 14.25 17.52
CA GLU A 276 41.91 15.46 17.74
C GLU A 276 41.08 16.47 18.53
N THR A 277 41.46 16.62 19.80
CA THR A 277 41.04 17.69 20.71
C THR A 277 41.51 19.05 20.19
N LYS A 278 40.58 19.94 19.84
CA LYS A 278 40.87 21.38 19.80
C LYS A 278 40.82 21.91 21.23
N GLU A 279 41.98 22.31 21.75
CA GLU A 279 42.06 23.23 22.89
C GLU A 279 42.01 24.69 22.43
N PRO A 280 41.63 25.62 23.33
CA PRO A 280 41.11 26.94 22.97
C PRO A 280 42.19 28.03 23.07
N PHE A 281 42.16 28.99 22.15
CA PHE A 281 42.46 30.41 22.38
C PHE A 281 41.70 31.25 21.35
#